data_AF-A0A8S3XV22-F1
#
_entry.id   AF-A0A8S3XV22-F1
#
_cell.length_a   1.000
_cell.length_b   1.000
_cell.length_c   1.000
_cell.angle_alpha   90.00
_cell.angle_beta   90.00
_cell.angle_gamma   90.00
#
_symmetry.space_group_name_H-M   'P 1'
#
loop_
_entity.id
_entity.type
_entity.pdbx_description
1 polymer ?
#
loop_
_entity_poly.entity_id
_entity_poly.type
_entity_poly.pdbx_seq_one_letter_code
_entity_poly.pdbx_strand_id
1 'polypeptide(L)'
;MRPLRLRRVVGLEGRVNDVVFCPATRPVPKQGALVFFGGDIQDYPEVMQAHRDYQNYLKYNLENTARMLGLNFPTKHILVVKPSRIEYKSFSCYDNFVPSNNAGVPDHTPTHSALLHLER
;
A
#
# COMPACT_ATOMS: atom_id res chain seq x y z
N MET A 1 11.64 -8.40 11.79
CA MET A 1 11.17 -7.05 12.17
C MET A 1 9.67 -6.97 11.95
N ARG A 2 8.91 -6.32 12.85
CA ARG A 2 7.46 -6.15 12.71
C ARG A 2 7.17 -4.89 11.89
N PRO A 3 6.38 -4.96 10.81
CA PRO A 3 5.99 -3.77 10.05
C PRO A 3 5.21 -2.78 10.91
N LEU A 4 5.40 -1.49 10.66
CA LEU A 4 4.70 -0.40 11.33
C LEU A 4 3.52 0.06 10.46
N ARG A 5 2.35 0.28 11.06
CA ARG A 5 1.22 0.88 10.36
C ARG A 5 1.22 2.39 10.60
N LEU A 6 1.49 3.14 9.54
CA LEU A 6 1.41 4.59 9.54
C LEU A 6 0.03 4.95 8.97
N ARG A 7 -0.81 5.57 9.79
CA ARG A 7 -2.18 5.95 9.38
C ARG A 7 -2.23 7.42 9.01
N ARG A 8 -3.07 7.74 8.02
CA ARG A 8 -3.32 9.11 7.56
C ARG A 8 -2.02 9.88 7.24
N VAL A 9 -1.07 9.21 6.59
CA VAL A 9 0.14 9.85 6.06
C VAL A 9 -0.32 10.88 5.03
N VAL A 10 -0.07 12.15 5.35
CA VAL A 10 -0.46 13.28 4.49
C VAL A 10 0.45 13.30 3.27
N GLY A 11 -0.14 13.55 2.11
CA GLY A 11 0.60 13.92 0.90
C GLY A 11 0.04 15.21 0.30
N LEU A 12 0.05 15.30 -1.03
CA LEU A 12 -0.45 16.48 -1.75
C LEU A 12 -1.95 16.79 -1.51
N GLU A 13 -2.29 18.08 -1.42
CA GLU A 13 -3.68 18.60 -1.44
C GLU A 13 -4.62 17.98 -0.38
N GLY A 14 -4.07 17.60 0.78
CA GLY A 14 -4.85 17.01 1.87
C GLY A 14 -5.25 15.54 1.66
N ARG A 15 -4.80 14.92 0.55
CA ARG A 15 -4.92 13.47 0.35
C ARG A 15 -4.10 12.75 1.41
N VAL A 16 -4.65 11.64 1.92
CA VAL A 16 -4.02 10.84 2.97
C VAL A 16 -4.02 9.36 2.62
N ASN A 17 -2.95 8.65 2.98
CA ASN A 17 -2.84 7.20 2.84
C ASN A 17 -2.57 6.53 4.17
N ASP A 18 -3.04 5.28 4.27
CA ASP A 18 -2.51 4.35 5.26
C ASP A 18 -1.40 3.54 4.60
N VAL A 19 -0.26 3.40 5.28
CA VAL A 19 0.95 2.75 4.76
C VAL A 19 1.49 1.76 5.76
N VAL A 20 1.91 0.58 5.30
CA VAL A 20 2.72 -0.34 6.08
C VAL A 20 4.19 -0.09 5.77
N PHE A 21 4.95 0.29 6.79
CA PHE A 21 6.35 0.68 6.69
C PHE A 21 7.27 -0.36 7.33
N CYS A 22 8.34 -0.71 6.62
CA CYS A 22 9.49 -1.42 7.19
C CYS A 22 10.77 -0.62 6.91
N PRO A 23 11.60 -0.30 7.91
CA PRO A 23 12.87 0.33 7.65
C PRO A 23 13.85 -0.66 6.98
N ALA A 24 14.79 -0.13 6.21
CA ALA A 24 15.89 -0.91 5.67
C ALA A 24 16.69 -1.55 6.82
N THR A 25 17.06 -2.81 6.66
CA THR A 25 17.82 -3.57 7.67
C THR A 25 19.33 -3.47 7.45
N ARG A 26 19.75 -3.12 6.23
CA ARG A 26 21.16 -2.91 5.86
C ARG A 26 21.40 -1.43 5.52
N PRO A 27 22.20 -0.71 6.31
CA PRO A 27 22.53 0.68 6.01
C PRO A 27 23.39 0.77 4.74
N VAL A 28 23.10 1.76 3.91
CA VAL A 28 23.94 2.16 2.76
C VAL A 28 24.01 3.69 2.69
N PRO A 29 25.06 4.29 2.07
CA PRO A 29 25.25 5.74 2.05
C PRO A 29 24.06 6.54 1.50
N LYS A 30 23.33 5.97 0.53
CA LYS A 30 22.08 6.53 0.01
C LYS A 30 20.97 5.50 0.10
N GLN A 31 20.18 5.58 1.16
CA GLN A 31 19.01 4.71 1.33
C GLN A 31 17.90 5.14 0.36
N GLY A 32 17.28 4.17 -0.31
CA GLY A 32 16.10 4.42 -1.16
C GLY A 32 14.86 3.78 -0.57
N ALA A 33 13.70 4.14 -1.11
CA ALA A 33 12.43 3.50 -0.79
C ALA A 33 11.97 2.58 -1.93
N LEU A 34 11.31 1.48 -1.58
CA LEU A 34 10.49 0.65 -2.46
C LEU A 34 9.04 0.88 -2.07
N VAL A 35 8.29 1.52 -2.97
CA VAL A 35 6.84 1.73 -2.81
C VAL A 35 6.12 0.61 -3.54
N PHE A 36 5.20 -0.05 -2.85
CA PHE A 36 4.44 -1.18 -3.37
C PHE A 36 2.94 -0.92 -3.21
N PHE A 37 2.21 -1.13 -4.31
CA PHE A 37 0.76 -1.10 -4.34
C PHE A 37 0.28 -2.55 -4.43
N GLY A 38 -0.50 -2.96 -3.44
CA GLY A 38 -1.07 -4.30 -3.38
C GLY A 38 -2.12 -4.55 -4.44
N GLY A 39 -2.38 -5.83 -4.71
CA GLY A 39 -3.47 -6.25 -5.59
C GLY A 39 -4.85 -6.12 -4.92
N ASP A 40 -5.85 -6.63 -5.63
CA ASP A 40 -7.21 -6.80 -5.09
C ASP A 40 -7.20 -7.63 -3.80
N ILE A 41 -8.21 -7.41 -2.97
CA ILE A 41 -8.46 -8.04 -1.65
C ILE A 41 -7.33 -7.91 -0.60
N GLN A 42 -6.15 -7.40 -0.94
CA GLN A 42 -5.05 -7.22 0.01
C GLN A 42 -5.36 -6.09 1.00
N ASP A 43 -5.49 -6.45 2.28
CA ASP A 43 -5.69 -5.52 3.37
C ASP A 43 -4.89 -5.98 4.60
N TYR A 44 -5.16 -5.41 5.77
CA TYR A 44 -4.63 -5.86 7.04
C TYR A 44 -5.08 -7.29 7.37
N PRO A 45 -4.25 -8.04 8.10
CA PRO A 45 -4.53 -9.44 8.41
C PRO A 45 -5.90 -9.65 9.07
N GLU A 46 -6.29 -8.79 10.00
CA GLU A 46 -7.59 -8.92 10.68
C GLU A 46 -8.78 -8.62 9.75
N VAL A 47 -8.63 -7.69 8.80
CA VAL A 47 -9.67 -7.38 7.81
C VAL A 47 -9.83 -8.56 6.85
N MET A 48 -8.72 -9.12 6.39
CA MET A 48 -8.74 -10.30 5.53
C MET A 48 -9.27 -11.54 6.25
N GLN A 49 -8.92 -11.75 7.52
CA GLN A 49 -9.36 -12.91 8.29
C GLN A 49 -10.88 -12.91 8.54
N ALA A 50 -11.47 -11.73 8.69
CA ALA A 50 -12.91 -11.56 8.88
C ALA A 50 -13.75 -11.93 7.64
N HIS A 51 -13.14 -11.97 6.45
CA HIS A 51 -13.83 -12.30 5.20
C HIS A 51 -13.58 -13.75 4.80
N ARG A 52 -14.64 -14.56 4.70
CA ARG A 52 -14.58 -16.00 4.40
C ARG A 52 -13.70 -16.31 3.18
N ASP A 53 -13.86 -15.55 2.10
CA ASP A 53 -13.18 -15.84 0.84
C ASP A 53 -11.71 -15.40 0.82
N TYR A 54 -11.29 -14.48 1.71
CA TYR A 54 -9.93 -13.94 1.70
C TYR A 54 -8.97 -14.77 2.55
N GLN A 55 -9.47 -15.67 3.39
CA GLN A 55 -8.66 -16.49 4.31
C GLN A 55 -7.59 -17.30 3.57
N ASN A 56 -7.90 -17.79 2.36
CA ASN A 56 -6.96 -18.52 1.51
C ASN A 56 -5.76 -17.67 1.06
N TYR A 57 -5.90 -16.34 1.09
CA TYR A 57 -4.90 -15.36 0.68
C TYR A 57 -4.27 -14.62 1.85
N LEU A 58 -4.59 -14.98 3.10
CA LEU A 58 -4.12 -14.29 4.30
C LEU A 58 -2.58 -14.19 4.37
N LYS A 59 -1.86 -15.15 3.78
CA LYS A 59 -0.39 -15.10 3.68
C LYS A 59 0.15 -13.91 2.87
N TYR A 60 -0.67 -13.30 2.03
CA TYR A 60 -0.37 -12.13 1.18
C TYR A 60 -0.95 -10.81 1.71
N ASN A 61 -1.38 -10.74 2.98
CA ASN A 61 -1.80 -9.49 3.59
C ASN A 61 -0.69 -8.41 3.55
N LEU A 62 -1.06 -7.14 3.72
CA LEU A 62 -0.14 -6.02 3.54
C LEU A 62 1.10 -6.10 4.45
N GLU A 63 0.97 -6.60 5.69
CA GLU A 63 2.11 -6.76 6.60
C GLU A 63 3.04 -7.90 6.19
N ASN A 64 2.49 -9.03 5.76
CA ASN A 64 3.29 -10.15 5.28
C ASN A 64 4.03 -9.78 4.00
N THR A 65 3.37 -9.05 3.10
CA THR A 65 3.97 -8.51 1.89
C THR A 65 5.09 -7.52 2.22
N ALA A 66 4.89 -6.59 3.16
CA ALA A 66 5.94 -5.67 3.60
C ALA A 66 7.15 -6.40 4.21
N ARG A 67 6.91 -7.49 4.97
CA ARG A 67 7.99 -8.33 5.52
C ARG A 67 8.75 -9.07 4.42
N MET A 68 8.03 -9.68 3.47
CA MET A 68 8.62 -10.38 2.32
C MET A 68 9.50 -9.44 1.51
N LEU A 69 9.01 -8.24 1.19
CA LEU A 69 9.78 -7.22 0.47
C LEU A 69 11.01 -6.78 1.27
N GLY A 70 10.88 -6.55 2.58
CA GLY A 70 12.00 -6.15 3.44
C GLY A 70 13.13 -7.20 3.52
N LEU A 71 12.78 -8.49 3.42
CA LEU A 71 13.77 -9.58 3.35
C LEU A 71 14.50 -9.62 2.00
N ASN A 72 13.80 -9.36 0.90
CA ASN A 72 14.37 -9.41 -0.45
C ASN A 72 15.12 -8.12 -0.83
N PHE A 73 14.77 -6.98 -0.23
CA PHE A 73 15.36 -5.68 -0.49
C PHE A 73 15.92 -5.05 0.80
N PRO A 74 16.93 -5.66 1.46
CA PRO A 74 17.39 -5.24 2.78
C PRO A 74 18.00 -3.82 2.81
N THR A 75 18.38 -3.28 1.66
CA THR A 75 18.92 -1.91 1.51
C THR A 75 17.84 -0.87 1.19
N LYS A 76 16.56 -1.24 1.15
CA LYS A 76 15.46 -0.32 0.86
C LYS A 76 14.52 -0.18 2.06
N HIS A 77 14.04 1.03 2.30
CA HIS A 77 12.83 1.23 3.10
C HIS A 77 11.64 0.68 2.30
N ILE A 78 10.74 -0.04 2.94
CA ILE A 78 9.56 -0.59 2.29
C ILE A 78 8.36 0.25 2.70
N LEU A 79 7.58 0.70 1.72
CA LEU A 79 6.29 1.36 1.89
C LEU A 79 5.24 0.57 1.10
N VAL A 80 4.39 -0.18 1.78
CA VAL A 80 3.23 -0.82 1.16
C VAL A 80 2.02 0.09 1.37
N VAL A 81 1.50 0.67 0.29
CA VAL A 81 0.36 1.58 0.33
C VAL A 81 -0.92 0.75 0.41
N LYS A 82 -1.78 1.05 1.39
CA LYS A 82 -3.12 0.47 1.49
C LYS A 82 -4.05 1.22 0.51
N PRO A 83 -4.94 0.52 -0.22
CA PRO A 83 -5.96 1.20 -1.03
C PRO A 83 -6.84 2.09 -0.15
N SER A 84 -7.20 3.27 -0.68
CA SER A 84 -8.08 4.23 -0.01
C SER A 84 -9.50 3.69 0.12
N ARG A 85 -9.89 2.81 -0.80
CA ARG A 85 -11.20 2.19 -0.87
C ARG A 85 -11.09 0.77 -1.43
N ILE A 86 -11.89 -0.15 -0.90
CA ILE A 86 -12.11 -1.48 -1.49
C ILE A 86 -13.53 -1.49 -2.05
N GLU A 87 -13.68 -1.45 -3.37
CA GLU A 87 -14.98 -1.45 -4.04
C GLU A 87 -15.49 -2.88 -4.22
N TYR A 88 -16.81 -3.08 -4.06
CA TYR A 88 -17.47 -4.40 -4.09
C TYR A 88 -16.79 -5.49 -3.26
N LYS A 89 -16.07 -5.13 -2.18
CA LYS A 89 -15.30 -6.09 -1.37
C LYS A 89 -14.37 -6.93 -2.27
N SER A 90 -13.72 -6.32 -3.25
CA SER A 90 -12.79 -7.03 -4.12
C SER A 90 -11.76 -6.08 -4.69
N PHE A 91 -12.21 -4.97 -5.28
CA PHE A 91 -11.37 -4.11 -6.10
C PHE A 91 -10.62 -3.07 -5.27
N SER A 92 -9.30 -3.14 -5.28
CA SER A 92 -8.43 -2.19 -4.60
C SER A 92 -8.35 -0.88 -5.36
N CYS A 93 -8.97 0.18 -4.83
CA CYS A 93 -9.00 1.50 -5.44
C CYS A 93 -7.95 2.40 -4.76
N TYR A 94 -6.97 2.86 -5.55
CA TYR A 94 -5.93 3.79 -5.12
C TYR A 94 -6.27 5.20 -5.57
N ASP A 95 -7.44 5.70 -5.14
CA ASP A 95 -8.06 6.93 -5.66
C ASP A 95 -7.15 8.17 -5.54
N ASN A 96 -6.22 8.18 -4.57
CA ASN A 96 -5.22 9.25 -4.41
C ASN A 96 -4.18 9.31 -5.54
N PHE A 97 -4.02 8.22 -6.31
CA PHE A 97 -3.02 8.03 -7.36
C PHE A 97 -3.65 7.83 -8.74
N VAL A 98 -4.80 7.14 -8.79
CA VAL A 98 -5.57 6.90 -10.01
C VAL A 98 -7.05 6.99 -9.61
N PRO A 99 -7.78 8.04 -10.05
CA PRO A 99 -9.21 8.15 -9.78
C PRO A 99 -9.95 6.94 -10.33
N SER A 100 -10.96 6.46 -9.60
CA SER A 100 -11.81 5.37 -10.06
C SER A 100 -13.29 5.63 -9.75
N ASN A 101 -14.17 5.13 -10.60
CA ASN A 101 -15.61 5.28 -10.42
C ASN A 101 -16.17 4.32 -9.34
N ASN A 102 -17.50 4.27 -9.18
CA ASN A 102 -18.18 3.41 -8.20
C ASN A 102 -18.17 1.91 -8.55
N ALA A 103 -17.47 1.53 -9.62
CA ALA A 103 -17.18 0.14 -9.94
C ALA A 103 -15.68 -0.19 -9.85
N GLY A 104 -14.86 0.73 -9.34
CA GLY A 104 -13.40 0.56 -9.28
C GLY A 104 -12.72 0.63 -10.64
N VAL A 105 -13.43 1.06 -11.69
CA VAL A 105 -12.83 1.23 -13.03
C VAL A 105 -12.02 2.53 -13.02
N PRO A 106 -10.74 2.49 -13.39
CA PRO A 106 -9.89 3.67 -13.38
C PRO A 106 -10.32 4.66 -14.47
N ASP A 107 -10.39 5.92 -14.10
CA ASP A 107 -10.60 7.03 -15.03
C ASP A 107 -9.25 7.58 -15.48
N HIS A 108 -9.05 7.72 -16.78
CA HIS A 108 -7.80 8.25 -17.31
C HIS A 108 -7.65 9.73 -16.92
N THR A 109 -6.68 9.99 -16.04
CA THR A 109 -6.27 11.34 -15.64
C THR A 109 -4.75 11.44 -15.75
N PRO A 110 -4.20 12.34 -16.58
CA PRO A 110 -2.75 12.46 -16.74
C PRO A 110 -2.03 12.67 -15.41
N THR A 111 -1.20 11.69 -15.02
CA THR A 111 -0.39 11.63 -13.78
C THR A 111 -1.15 11.67 -12.44
N HIS A 112 -2.30 12.34 -12.38
CA HIS A 112 -3.07 12.65 -11.17
C HIS A 112 -2.19 13.19 -10.01
N SER A 113 -1.07 13.85 -10.34
CA SER A 113 -0.04 14.28 -9.38
C SER A 113 0.49 13.15 -8.49
N ALA A 114 0.44 11.89 -8.94
CA ALA A 114 0.74 10.70 -8.16
C ALA A 114 2.17 10.70 -7.58
N LEU A 115 3.17 11.07 -8.37
CA LEU A 115 4.56 11.15 -7.90
C LEU A 115 4.75 12.30 -6.90
N LEU A 116 4.22 13.47 -7.20
CA LEU A 116 4.26 14.62 -6.30
C LEU A 116 3.55 14.32 -4.96
N HIS A 117 2.49 13.51 -5.01
CA HIS A 117 1.78 13.05 -3.83
C HIS A 117 2.62 12.14 -2.92
N LEU A 118 3.56 11.35 -3.48
CA LEU A 118 4.50 10.53 -2.69
C LEU A 118 5.66 11.33 -2.06
N GLU A 119 6.00 12.49 -2.63
CA GLU A 119 7.14 13.30 -2.21
C GLU A 119 6.82 14.29 -1.07
N ARG A 120 5.54 14.42 -0.70
CA ARG A 120 5.03 15.34 0.32
C ARG A 120 4.69 14.59 1.60
#